data_AF-A0A0P0XQZ4-F1
#
_entry.id   AF-A0A0P0XQZ4-F1
#
_cell.length_a   1.000
_cell.length_b   1.000
_cell.length_c   1.000
_cell.angle_alpha   90.00
_cell.angle_beta   90.00
_cell.angle_gamma   90.00
#
_symmetry.space_group_name_H-M   'P 1'
#
loop_
_entity.id
_entity.type
_entity.pdbx_description
1 polymer ?
#
loop_
_entity_poly.entity_id
_entity_poly.type
_entity_poly.pdbx_seq_one_letter_code
_entity_poly.pdbx_strand_id
1 'polypeptide(L)'
;MVPNYPTSPARSLIPLLSFAIIPPTANQVEVHPYCRQNKLREFCKGKGIQMCAYSPLGANGTSWCSNVMDCPLKQIALERGKTVAQVCLRWVYECMSKVTA
;
A
#
# COMPACT_ATOMS: atom_id res chain seq x y z
N MET A 1 14.37 18.60 15.22
CA MET A 1 13.99 19.17 13.92
C MET A 1 13.47 18.04 13.03
N VAL A 2 12.20 18.06 12.66
CA VAL A 2 11.63 17.08 11.74
C VAL A 2 11.97 17.52 10.31
N PRO A 3 12.66 16.71 9.49
CA PRO A 3 12.92 17.08 8.10
C PRO A 3 11.62 17.38 7.36
N ASN A 4 11.56 18.53 6.69
CA ASN A 4 10.45 18.92 5.83
C ASN A 4 10.36 17.94 4.65
N TYR A 5 9.57 16.87 4.79
CA TYR A 5 9.20 16.01 3.67
C TYR A 5 7.98 16.63 2.96
N PRO A 6 8.15 17.22 1.75
CA PRO A 6 7.03 17.75 0.99
C PRO A 6 6.08 16.58 0.68
N THR A 7 4.86 16.68 1.21
CA THR A 7 3.70 15.82 0.88
C THR A 7 3.89 14.30 1.01
N SER A 8 4.79 13.82 1.87
CA SER A 8 4.95 12.37 2.05
C SER A 8 3.75 11.75 2.80
N PRO A 9 3.26 10.54 2.42
CA PRO A 9 2.23 9.84 3.18
C PRO A 9 2.65 9.49 4.61
N ALA A 10 3.96 9.60 4.93
CA ALA A 10 4.49 9.42 6.27
C ALA A 10 4.18 10.60 7.22
N ARG A 11 3.50 11.66 6.76
CA ARG A 11 3.21 12.86 7.55
C ARG A 11 2.51 12.54 8.88
N SER A 12 1.63 11.54 8.94
CA SER A 12 0.96 11.17 10.19
C SER A 12 1.85 10.32 11.12
N LEU A 13 2.74 9.50 10.55
CA LEU A 13 3.65 8.66 11.34
C LEU A 13 4.80 9.45 11.96
N ILE A 14 5.29 10.49 11.29
CA ILE A 14 6.45 11.25 11.77
C ILE A 14 6.21 11.93 13.13
N PRO A 15 5.10 12.67 13.36
CA PRO A 15 4.75 13.20 14.67
C PRO A 15 4.59 12.08 15.70
N LEU A 16 3.92 10.97 15.35
CA LEU A 16 3.74 9.83 16.26
C LEU A 16 5.09 9.27 16.73
N LEU A 17 6.03 9.07 15.80
CA LEU A 17 7.38 8.59 16.10
C LEU A 17 8.24 9.60 16.88
N SER A 18 7.81 10.86 17.01
CA SER A 18 8.55 11.88 17.76
C SER A 18 8.33 11.82 19.27
N PHE A 19 7.20 11.25 19.72
CA PHE A 19 6.85 11.16 21.14
C PHE A 19 6.52 9.73 21.61
N ALA A 20 6.28 8.78 20.70
CA ALA A 20 5.96 7.41 21.06
C ALA A 20 7.18 6.72 21.72
N ILE A 21 7.05 6.40 23.01
CA ILE A 21 8.05 5.61 23.76
C ILE A 21 8.16 4.21 23.15
N ILE A 22 7.04 3.62 22.75
CA ILE A 22 6.95 2.36 22.01
C ILE A 22 6.47 2.69 20.59
N PRO A 23 7.33 2.59 19.57
CA PRO A 23 6.93 2.81 18.19
C PRO A 23 5.86 1.79 17.73
N PRO A 24 4.96 2.16 16.82
CA PRO A 24 3.99 1.23 16.27
C PRO A 24 4.69 0.12 15.48
N THR A 25 4.38 -1.14 15.78
CA THR A 25 4.92 -2.29 15.04
C THR A 25 4.31 -2.42 13.64
N ALA A 26 3.10 -1.89 13.43
CA ALA A 26 2.39 -1.98 12.17
C ALA A 26 1.71 -0.67 11.76
N ASN A 27 1.55 -0.46 10.46
CA ASN A 27 0.80 0.65 9.87
C ASN A 27 -0.14 0.15 8.77
N GLN A 28 -1.45 0.19 9.02
CA GLN A 28 -2.47 -0.22 8.05
C GLN A 28 -2.82 0.93 7.10
N VAL A 29 -2.70 0.69 5.79
CA VAL A 29 -2.93 1.70 4.75
C VAL A 29 -3.55 1.13 3.48
N GLU A 30 -4.24 1.98 2.73
CA GLU A 30 -4.83 1.60 1.44
C GLU A 30 -3.72 1.28 0.45
N VAL A 31 -3.76 0.08 -0.12
CA VAL A 31 -2.83 -0.32 -1.19
C VAL A 31 -3.56 -1.10 -2.27
N HIS A 32 -3.48 -0.60 -3.49
CA HIS A 32 -3.97 -1.25 -4.70
C HIS A 32 -3.15 -0.78 -5.91
N PRO A 33 -3.32 -1.37 -7.12
CA PRO A 33 -2.49 -1.03 -8.29
C PRO A 33 -2.41 0.47 -8.63
N TYR A 34 -3.47 1.24 -8.35
CA TYR A 34 -3.52 2.70 -8.50
C TYR A 34 -3.02 3.48 -7.27
N CYS A 35 -3.01 2.89 -6.07
CA CYS A 35 -2.49 3.49 -4.84
C CYS A 35 -1.38 2.60 -4.23
N ARG A 36 -0.13 2.78 -4.67
CA ARG A 36 0.95 1.81 -4.37
C ARG A 36 1.69 2.06 -3.05
N GLN A 37 1.58 3.27 -2.49
CA GLN A 37 2.24 3.67 -1.24
C GLN A 37 3.78 3.48 -1.21
N ASN A 38 4.48 3.63 -2.35
CA ASN A 38 5.92 3.32 -2.45
C ASN A 38 6.79 4.06 -1.42
N LYS A 39 6.66 5.39 -1.33
CA LYS A 39 7.43 6.22 -0.37
C LYS A 39 7.15 5.83 1.08
N LEU A 40 5.89 5.54 1.40
CA LEU A 40 5.50 5.12 2.75
C LEU A 40 6.07 3.75 3.11
N ARG A 41 6.08 2.83 2.16
CA ARG A 41 6.66 1.49 2.33
C ARG A 41 8.15 1.55 2.62
N GLU A 42 8.90 2.37 1.87
CA GLU A 42 10.32 2.61 2.11
C GLU A 42 10.57 3.21 3.50
N PHE A 43 9.76 4.21 3.88
CA PHE A 43 9.82 4.83 5.20
C PHE A 43 9.54 3.82 6.33
N CYS A 44 8.44 3.07 6.23
CA CYS A 44 8.07 2.04 7.21
C CYS A 44 9.15 0.97 7.32
N LYS A 45 9.71 0.49 6.19
CA LYS A 45 10.83 -0.46 6.18
C LYS A 45 12.05 0.10 6.92
N GLY A 46 12.42 1.36 6.67
CA GLY A 46 13.54 2.02 7.37
C GLY A 46 13.30 2.27 8.86
N LYS A 47 12.05 2.14 9.34
CA LYS A 47 11.68 2.29 10.75
C LYS A 47 11.32 0.97 11.44
N GLY A 48 11.42 -0.16 10.75
CA GLY A 48 11.01 -1.47 11.28
C GLY A 48 9.49 -1.59 11.49
N ILE A 49 8.69 -0.77 10.79
CA ILE A 49 7.23 -0.78 10.88
C ILE A 49 6.68 -1.68 9.76
N GLN A 50 5.92 -2.71 10.13
CA GLN A 50 5.25 -3.59 9.17
C GLN A 50 4.09 -2.86 8.51
N MET A 51 4.09 -2.75 7.18
CA MET A 51 2.94 -2.18 6.48
C MET A 51 1.88 -3.25 6.24
N CYS A 52 0.61 -2.92 6.53
CA CYS A 52 -0.54 -3.79 6.31
C CYS A 52 -1.44 -3.15 5.25
N ALA A 53 -1.59 -3.79 4.09
CA ALA A 53 -2.44 -3.28 3.02
C ALA A 53 -3.93 -3.60 3.25
N TYR A 54 -4.81 -2.65 2.93
CA TYR A 54 -6.25 -2.89 2.79
C TYR A 54 -6.77 -2.36 1.43
N SER A 55 -8.01 -2.72 1.10
CA SER A 55 -8.70 -2.35 -0.16
C SER A 55 -7.92 -2.69 -1.44
N PRO A 56 -7.53 -3.96 -1.66
CA PRO A 56 -6.78 -4.37 -2.85
C PRO A 56 -7.54 -4.12 -4.17
N LEU A 57 -8.86 -4.02 -4.10
CA LEU A 57 -9.75 -3.75 -5.24
C LEU A 57 -10.11 -2.26 -5.39
N GLY A 58 -9.53 -1.39 -4.55
CA GLY A 58 -9.97 0.01 -4.43
C GLY A 58 -11.45 0.13 -4.07
N ALA A 59 -12.02 1.30 -4.33
CA ALA A 59 -13.45 1.58 -4.16
C ALA A 59 -14.20 1.40 -5.50
N ASN A 60 -14.25 0.16 -6.00
CA ASN A 60 -14.96 -0.17 -7.24
C ASN A 60 -16.41 0.34 -7.24
N GLY A 61 -16.85 0.95 -8.33
CA GLY A 61 -18.20 1.50 -8.50
C GLY A 61 -18.42 2.88 -7.87
N THR A 62 -17.43 3.45 -7.20
CA THR A 62 -17.53 4.83 -6.67
C THR A 62 -17.07 5.85 -7.72
N SER A 63 -17.72 7.02 -7.75
CA SER A 63 -17.42 8.09 -8.71
C SER A 63 -16.07 8.77 -8.48
N TRP A 64 -15.50 8.62 -7.29
CA TRP A 64 -14.29 9.32 -6.85
C TRP A 64 -13.03 8.45 -6.90
N CYS A 65 -13.14 7.16 -7.23
CA CYS A 65 -12.01 6.25 -7.26
C CYS A 65 -11.82 5.64 -8.65
N SER A 66 -10.56 5.50 -9.08
CA SER A 66 -10.24 4.75 -10.29
C SER A 66 -10.65 3.30 -10.12
N ASN A 67 -11.35 2.77 -11.12
CA ASN A 67 -11.76 1.39 -11.11
C ASN A 67 -10.55 0.47 -11.30
N VAL A 68 -10.03 -0.06 -10.20
CA VAL A 68 -8.94 -1.07 -10.20
C VAL A 68 -9.30 -2.28 -11.07
N MET A 69 -10.58 -2.54 -11.31
CA MET A 69 -11.03 -3.65 -12.15
C MET A 69 -10.82 -3.42 -13.66
N ASP A 70 -10.39 -2.23 -14.09
CA ASP A 70 -10.24 -1.89 -15.50
C ASP A 70 -8.87 -2.25 -16.12
N CYS A 71 -8.80 -2.18 -17.45
CA CYS A 71 -7.61 -2.50 -18.25
C CYS A 71 -6.44 -1.61 -17.81
N PRO A 72 -5.26 -2.18 -17.47
CA PRO A 72 -4.61 -3.32 -18.12
C PRO A 72 -4.72 -4.68 -17.39
N LEU A 73 -5.34 -4.75 -16.21
CA LEU A 73 -5.35 -6.00 -15.43
C LEU A 73 -6.22 -7.10 -16.04
N LYS A 74 -7.22 -6.74 -16.86
CA LYS A 74 -8.09 -7.70 -17.57
C LYS A 74 -7.29 -8.65 -18.47
N GLN A 75 -6.29 -8.13 -19.18
CA GLN A 75 -5.44 -8.94 -20.05
C GLN A 75 -4.58 -9.92 -19.24
N ILE A 76 -3.95 -9.43 -18.17
CA ILE A 76 -3.15 -10.26 -17.26
C ILE A 76 -4.02 -11.36 -16.62
N ALA A 77 -5.23 -11.00 -16.20
CA ALA A 77 -6.19 -11.94 -15.62
C ALA A 77 -6.57 -13.04 -16.63
N LEU A 78 -6.86 -12.67 -17.88
CA LEU A 78 -7.17 -13.59 -18.96
C LEU A 78 -6.00 -14.55 -19.25
N GLU A 79 -4.79 -14.03 -19.43
CA GLU A 79 -3.58 -14.83 -19.71
C GLU A 79 -3.23 -15.82 -18.59
N ARG A 80 -3.61 -15.52 -17.35
CA ARG A 80 -3.36 -16.38 -16.18
C ARG A 80 -4.54 -17.29 -15.83
N GLY A 81 -5.67 -17.18 -16.53
CA GLY A 81 -6.91 -17.88 -16.16
C GLY A 81 -7.38 -17.52 -14.74
N LYS A 82 -7.29 -16.24 -14.36
CA LYS A 82 -7.66 -15.73 -13.04
C LYS A 82 -8.64 -14.57 -13.17
N THR A 83 -9.27 -14.18 -12.07
CA THR A 83 -10.06 -12.94 -12.02
C THR A 83 -9.15 -11.74 -11.78
N VAL A 84 -9.58 -10.55 -12.21
CA VAL A 84 -8.85 -9.30 -11.92
C VAL A 84 -8.66 -9.11 -10.41
N ALA A 85 -9.66 -9.47 -9.61
CA ALA A 85 -9.57 -9.42 -8.16
C ALA A 85 -8.46 -10.33 -7.59
N GLN A 86 -8.30 -11.54 -8.12
CA GLN A 86 -7.21 -12.44 -7.74
C GLN A 86 -5.84 -11.87 -8.13
N VAL A 87 -5.72 -11.23 -9.29
CA VAL A 87 -4.50 -10.54 -9.72
C VAL A 87 -4.16 -9.40 -8.76
N CYS A 88 -5.14 -8.57 -8.40
CA CYS A 88 -4.94 -7.49 -7.42
C CYS A 88 -4.49 -8.01 -6.05
N LEU A 89 -5.15 -9.05 -5.54
CA LEU A 89 -4.78 -9.69 -4.27
C LEU A 89 -3.35 -10.23 -4.32
N ARG A 90 -2.98 -10.92 -5.40
CA ARG A 90 -1.62 -11.45 -5.59
C ARG A 90 -0.59 -10.32 -5.66
N TRP A 91 -0.89 -9.26 -6.38
CA TRP A 91 -0.01 -8.10 -6.49
C TRP A 91 0.19 -7.40 -5.15
N VAL A 92 -0.89 -7.19 -4.37
CA VAL A 92 -0.79 -6.62 -3.01
C VAL A 92 0.02 -7.53 -2.11
N TYR A 93 -0.21 -8.85 -2.17
CA TYR A 93 0.56 -9.82 -1.41
C TYR A 93 2.06 -9.74 -1.72
N GLU A 94 2.47 -9.74 -2.99
CA GLU A 94 3.88 -9.59 -3.38
C GLU A 94 4.46 -8.23 -3.01
N CYS A 95 3.64 -7.18 -3.07
CA CYS A 95 4.05 -5.85 -2.66
C CYS A 95 4.34 -5.76 -1.15
N MET A 96 3.49 -6.38 -0.33
CA MET A 96 3.62 -6.35 1.13
C MET A 96 4.55 -7.47 1.66
N SER A 97 4.77 -8.51 0.86
CA SER A 97 5.71 -9.59 1.12
C SER A 97 7.09 -9.23 0.58
N LYS A 98 7.85 -8.48 1.39
CA LYS A 98 9.31 -8.66 1.45
C LYS A 98 9.65 -8.97 2.89
N VAL A 99 9.20 -10.15 3.31
CA VAL A 99 9.76 -10.87 4.44
C VAL A 99 11.26 -10.98 4.19
N THR A 100 12.02 -10.47 5.14
CA THR A 100 13.45 -10.70 5.32
C THR A 100 13.80 -12.16 5.05
N ALA A 101 14.67 -12.40 4.06
CA ALA A 101 15.62 -13.51 4.13
C ALA A 101 16.92 -12.96 4.71
#